data_AF-A0A1V5G2X8-F1
#
_entry.id   AF-A0A1V5G2X8-F1
#
_cell.length_a   1.000
_cell.length_b   1.000
_cell.length_c   1.000
_cell.angle_alpha   90.00
_cell.angle_beta   90.00
_cell.angle_gamma   90.00
#
_symmetry.space_group_name_H-M   'P 1'
#
loop_
_entity.id
_entity.type
_entity.pdbx_description
1 polymer ?
#
loop_
_entity_poly.entity_id
_entity_poly.type
_entity_poly.pdbx_seq_one_letter_code
_entity_poly.pdbx_strand_id
1 'polypeptide(L)'
;MRTRHRGRFAFIIVAMLMAGGVIARDYDKQAAEAAGAQMDAVTVFVDADWGGREDGAAREITRAHKAFQMRGYRLLGVETYTENGDLEGFFVSYVRGER
;
A
#
# COMPACT_ATOMS: atom_id res chain seq x y z
N MET A 1 -18.26 43.58 -1.77
CA MET A 1 -16.88 43.08 -1.92
C MET A 1 -16.89 41.59 -1.58
N ARG A 2 -16.54 40.73 -2.53
CA ARG A 2 -16.72 39.27 -2.50
C ARG A 2 -15.34 38.62 -2.42
N THR A 3 -15.07 37.80 -1.40
CA THR A 3 -14.00 36.78 -1.48
C THR A 3 -14.43 35.53 -0.71
N ARG A 4 -14.58 34.44 -1.48
CA ARG A 4 -14.67 33.03 -1.05
C ARG A 4 -13.25 32.52 -0.81
N HIS A 5 -13.06 31.63 0.17
CA HIS A 5 -12.11 30.51 0.14
C HIS A 5 -12.52 29.54 1.26
N ARG A 6 -13.22 28.42 1.02
CA ARG A 6 -12.75 27.11 0.49
C ARG A 6 -11.51 26.57 1.21
N GLY A 7 -11.73 25.50 1.97
CA GLY A 7 -10.66 24.64 2.51
C GLY A 7 -11.16 23.76 3.66
N ARG A 8 -12.15 22.89 3.43
CA ARG A 8 -12.45 21.80 4.39
C ARG A 8 -11.41 20.72 4.16
N PHE A 9 -10.35 20.70 4.96
CA PHE A 9 -9.41 19.58 5.03
C PHE A 9 -10.13 18.41 5.72
N ALA A 10 -10.59 17.44 4.94
CA ALA A 10 -11.10 16.19 5.47
C ALA A 10 -9.90 15.31 5.85
N PHE A 11 -9.63 15.18 7.15
CA PHE A 11 -8.70 14.18 7.66
C PHE A 11 -9.35 12.79 7.48
N ILE A 12 -8.80 11.97 6.61
CA ILE A 12 -9.14 10.54 6.57
C ILE A 12 -8.39 9.90 7.73
N ILE A 13 -9.13 9.54 8.79
CA ILE A 13 -8.62 8.66 9.84
C ILE A 13 -8.58 7.25 9.23
N VAL A 14 -7.39 6.79 8.84
CA VAL A 14 -7.17 5.39 8.50
C VAL A 14 -7.09 4.62 9.80
N ALA A 15 -8.18 3.93 10.15
CA ALA A 15 -8.17 2.96 11.25
C ALA A 15 -7.32 1.76 10.82
N MET A 16 -6.08 1.73 11.31
CA MET A 16 -5.15 0.63 11.08
C MET A 16 -5.60 -0.57 11.94
N LEU A 17 -6.43 -1.45 11.34
CA LEU A 17 -6.68 -2.78 11.90
C LEU A 17 -5.39 -3.59 11.75
N MET A 18 -4.55 -3.51 12.77
CA MET A 18 -3.30 -4.26 12.92
C MET A 18 -3.61 -5.75 13.11
N ALA A 19 -3.95 -6.44 12.03
CA ALA A 19 -3.99 -7.89 11.96
C ALA A 19 -3.10 -8.34 10.79
N GLY A 20 -1.81 -8.55 11.07
CA GLY A 20 -0.88 -9.17 10.14
C GLY A 20 0.45 -8.44 10.10
N GLY A 21 1.50 -9.15 10.52
CA GLY A 21 2.83 -8.59 10.71
C GLY A 21 3.45 -8.04 9.44
N VAL A 22 4.46 -7.21 9.65
CA VAL A 22 5.47 -6.87 8.64
C VAL A 22 6.21 -8.17 8.29
N ILE A 23 5.65 -8.97 7.39
CA ILE A 23 6.24 -10.23 6.91
C ILE A 23 6.97 -9.92 5.61
N ALA A 24 8.18 -10.49 5.48
CA ALA A 24 9.13 -10.34 4.38
C ALA A 24 8.51 -10.35 2.96
N ARG A 25 9.31 -9.88 1.97
CA ARG A 25 9.07 -9.63 0.52
C ARG A 25 8.33 -10.71 -0.32
N ASP A 26 7.79 -11.73 0.31
CA ASP A 26 6.93 -12.73 -0.29
C ASP A 26 5.50 -12.17 -0.46
N TYR A 27 5.33 -11.31 -1.46
CA TYR A 27 4.02 -10.74 -1.78
C TYR A 27 3.00 -11.81 -2.19
N ASP A 28 3.45 -12.94 -2.75
CA ASP A 28 2.58 -14.06 -3.08
C ASP A 28 1.99 -14.70 -1.82
N LYS A 29 2.81 -14.90 -0.78
CA LYS A 29 2.35 -15.34 0.54
C LYS A 29 1.42 -14.32 1.17
N GLN A 30 1.78 -13.03 1.20
CA GLN A 30 0.93 -12.00 1.80
C GLN A 30 -0.43 -11.89 1.09
N ALA A 31 -0.44 -11.93 -0.25
CA ALA A 31 -1.67 -11.96 -1.04
C ALA A 31 -2.46 -13.26 -0.79
N ALA A 32 -1.78 -14.38 -0.58
CA ALA A 32 -2.43 -15.65 -0.24
C ALA A 32 -3.10 -15.63 1.12
N GLU A 33 -2.41 -15.09 2.12
CA GLU A 33 -2.91 -14.94 3.47
C GLU A 33 -4.10 -13.97 3.50
N ALA A 34 -3.99 -12.82 2.83
CA ALA A 34 -5.10 -11.87 2.71
C ALA A 34 -6.33 -12.52 2.04
N ALA A 35 -6.12 -13.25 0.95
CA ALA A 35 -7.20 -13.98 0.27
C ALA A 35 -7.83 -15.08 1.15
N GLY A 36 -7.00 -15.89 1.83
CA GLY A 36 -7.45 -16.95 2.72
C GLY A 36 -8.20 -16.44 3.94
N ALA A 37 -7.78 -15.29 4.48
CA ALA A 37 -8.46 -14.57 5.56
C ALA A 37 -9.67 -13.76 5.08
N GLN A 38 -9.99 -13.78 3.78
CA GLN A 38 -11.09 -13.05 3.16
C GLN A 38 -11.08 -11.54 3.46
N MET A 39 -9.90 -10.93 3.57
CA MET A 39 -9.76 -9.50 3.84
C MET A 39 -10.42 -8.64 2.76
N ASP A 40 -11.10 -7.57 3.15
CA ASP A 40 -11.67 -6.61 2.21
C ASP A 40 -10.63 -5.61 1.70
N ALA A 41 -9.63 -5.28 2.52
CA ALA A 41 -8.51 -4.44 2.16
C ALA A 41 -7.23 -4.88 2.87
N VAL A 42 -6.09 -4.58 2.27
CA VAL A 42 -4.76 -4.97 2.76
C VAL A 42 -3.75 -3.90 2.38
N THR A 43 -2.88 -3.54 3.33
CA THR A 43 -1.77 -2.61 3.10
C THR A 43 -0.46 -3.34 3.36
N VAL A 44 0.47 -3.24 2.41
CA VAL A 44 1.81 -3.83 2.51
C VAL A 44 2.86 -2.73 2.44
N PHE A 45 3.99 -2.94 3.12
CA PHE A 45 5.14 -2.06 3.02
C PHE A 45 6.10 -2.56 1.94
N VAL A 46 6.54 -1.65 1.07
CA VAL A 46 7.54 -1.87 0.03
C VAL A 46 8.74 -0.99 0.32
N ASP A 47 9.85 -1.62 0.68
CA ASP A 47 11.15 -1.01 0.98
C ASP A 47 11.75 -0.33 -0.27
N ALA A 48 12.21 0.93 -0.12
CA ALA A 48 12.75 1.74 -1.20
C ALA A 48 14.25 1.51 -1.47
N ASP A 49 15.02 1.06 -0.48
CA ASP A 49 16.47 0.90 -0.58
C ASP A 49 16.88 -0.43 -1.25
N TRP A 50 15.94 -1.37 -1.32
CA TRP A 50 16.22 -2.66 -1.92
C TRP A 50 16.30 -2.63 -3.45
N GLY A 51 17.54 -2.71 -3.98
CA GLY A 51 17.81 -2.83 -5.42
C GLY A 51 18.31 -1.54 -6.09
N GLY A 52 18.67 -0.52 -5.30
CA GLY A 52 19.07 0.80 -5.79
C GLY A 52 17.88 1.75 -5.90
N ARG A 53 18.14 3.04 -5.61
CA ARG A 53 17.18 4.09 -5.18
C ARG A 53 15.98 4.38 -6.09
N GLU A 54 15.86 3.77 -7.27
CA GLU A 54 14.74 4.05 -8.20
C GLU A 54 14.20 2.78 -8.88
N ASP A 55 15.07 1.97 -9.48
CA ASP A 55 14.65 0.76 -10.21
C ASP A 55 14.20 -0.38 -9.28
N GLY A 56 14.71 -0.43 -8.06
CA GLY A 56 14.38 -1.47 -7.08
C GLY A 56 12.93 -1.38 -6.62
N ALA A 57 12.56 -0.23 -6.06
CA ALA A 57 11.23 0.01 -5.53
C ALA A 57 10.11 -0.16 -6.57
N ALA A 58 10.29 0.35 -7.79
CA ALA A 58 9.30 0.22 -8.85
C ALA A 58 9.08 -1.26 -9.25
N ARG A 59 10.15 -2.07 -9.27
CA ARG A 59 10.06 -3.53 -9.51
C ARG A 59 9.34 -4.22 -8.37
N GLU A 60 9.62 -3.86 -7.12
CA GLU A 60 8.95 -4.43 -5.96
C GLU A 60 7.45 -4.12 -5.95
N ILE A 61 7.06 -2.86 -6.19
CA ILE A 61 5.64 -2.47 -6.31
C ILE A 61 4.96 -3.26 -7.44
N THR A 62 5.65 -3.45 -8.57
CA THR A 62 5.13 -4.26 -9.68
C THR A 62 4.91 -5.72 -9.27
N ARG A 63 5.82 -6.31 -8.48
CA ARG A 63 5.67 -7.69 -7.96
C ARG A 63 4.49 -7.78 -7.00
N ALA A 64 4.39 -6.85 -6.05
CA ALA A 64 3.25 -6.76 -5.15
C ALA A 64 1.94 -6.66 -5.93
N HIS A 65 1.88 -5.78 -6.94
CA HIS A 65 0.68 -5.59 -7.73
C HIS A 65 0.24 -6.85 -8.46
N LYS A 66 1.18 -7.59 -9.06
CA LYS A 66 0.88 -8.88 -9.70
C LYS A 66 0.34 -9.90 -8.71
N ALA A 67 0.98 -10.06 -7.55
CA ALA A 67 0.57 -11.00 -6.52
C ALA A 67 -0.88 -10.73 -6.04
N PHE A 68 -1.18 -9.48 -5.71
CA PHE A 68 -2.52 -9.08 -5.26
C PHE A 68 -3.58 -9.15 -6.37
N GLN A 69 -3.25 -8.75 -7.60
CA GLN A 69 -4.17 -8.89 -8.73
C GLN A 69 -4.54 -10.34 -9.03
N MET A 70 -3.59 -11.28 -8.98
CA MET A 70 -3.86 -12.71 -9.16
C MET A 70 -4.84 -13.27 -8.11
N ARG A 71 -5.01 -12.58 -6.98
CA ARG A 71 -5.95 -12.93 -5.90
C ARG A 71 -7.24 -12.12 -5.92
N GLY A 72 -7.49 -11.33 -6.98
CA GLY A 72 -8.71 -10.55 -7.14
C GLY A 72 -8.73 -9.23 -6.36
N TYR A 73 -7.57 -8.74 -5.92
CA TYR A 73 -7.45 -7.43 -5.33
C TYR A 73 -7.08 -6.38 -6.39
N ARG A 74 -7.60 -5.16 -6.23
CA ARG A 74 -7.28 -3.99 -7.05
C ARG A 74 -6.51 -2.96 -6.22
N LEU A 75 -5.63 -2.19 -6.86
CA LEU A 75 -4.88 -1.12 -6.20
C LEU A 75 -5.85 -0.06 -5.68
N LEU A 76 -5.70 0.31 -4.41
CA LEU A 76 -6.43 1.40 -3.77
C LEU A 76 -5.58 2.67 -3.71
N GLY A 77 -4.30 2.55 -3.35
CA GLY A 77 -3.42 3.70 -3.22
C GLY A 77 -1.98 3.32 -2.89
N VAL A 78 -1.07 4.29 -3.08
CA VAL A 78 0.35 4.19 -2.72
C VAL A 78 0.72 5.45 -1.96
N GLU A 79 1.23 5.30 -0.75
CA GLU A 79 1.69 6.40 0.11
C GLU A 79 3.19 6.24 0.36
N THR A 80 3.95 7.33 0.28
CA THR A 80 5.39 7.32 0.59
C THR A 80 5.63 7.32 2.10
N TYR A 81 6.64 6.58 2.55
CA TYR A 81 7.16 6.65 3.92
C TYR A 81 8.55 7.27 3.91
N THR A 82 8.70 8.38 4.62
CA THR A 82 9.95 9.13 4.76
C THR A 82 10.30 9.23 6.23
N GLU A 83 11.51 8.82 6.60
CA GLU A 83 12.03 8.92 7.96
C GLU A 83 13.32 9.74 7.92
N ASN A 84 13.49 10.69 8.84
CA ASN A 84 14.69 11.53 8.94
C ASN A 84 15.10 12.29 7.67
N GLY A 85 14.18 12.46 6.70
CA GLY A 85 14.44 13.11 5.42
C GLY A 85 14.82 12.17 4.29
N ASP A 86 14.93 10.86 4.55
CA ASP A 86 15.21 9.82 3.57
C ASP A 86 13.94 9.04 3.21
N LEU A 87 13.80 8.69 1.92
CA LEU A 87 12.71 7.83 1.45
C LEU A 87 13.01 6.39 1.85
N GLU A 88 12.23 5.87 2.80
CA GLU A 88 12.39 4.52 3.35
C GLU A 88 11.57 3.49 2.57
N GLY A 89 10.44 3.89 1.99
CA GLY A 89 9.55 2.96 1.31
C GLY A 89 8.19 3.52 0.95
N PHE A 90 7.27 2.59 0.67
CA PHE A 90 5.91 2.87 0.24
C PHE A 90 4.93 1.95 0.97
N PHE A 91 3.83 2.51 1.45
CA PHE A 91 2.65 1.74 1.84
C PHE A 91 1.76 1.58 0.62
N VAL A 92 1.60 0.34 0.16
CA VAL A 92 0.77 0.01 -1.00
C VAL A 92 -0.49 -0.68 -0.50
N SER A 93 -1.64 -0.07 -0.77
CA SER A 93 -2.94 -0.55 -0.33
C SER A 93 -3.73 -1.16 -1.47
N TYR A 94 -4.36 -2.29 -1.22
CA TYR A 94 -5.25 -2.98 -2.15
C TYR A 94 -6.62 -3.23 -1.50
N VAL A 95 -7.65 -3.29 -2.33
CA VAL A 95 -9.03 -3.61 -1.93
C VAL A 95 -9.53 -4.77 -2.78
N ARG A 96 -10.34 -5.66 -2.22
CA ARG A 96 -10.96 -6.75 -2.98
C ARG A 96 -11.82 -6.15 -4.09
N GLY A 97 -11.68 -6.66 -5.32
CA GLY A 97 -12.58 -6.31 -6.41
C GLY A 97 -13.99 -6.80 -6.08
N GLU A 98 -14.99 -5.95 -6.30
CA GLU A 98 -16.39 -6.39 -6.26
C GLU A 98 -16.58 -7.46 -7.35
N ARG A 99 -17.21 -8.59 -6.98
CA ARG A 99 -17.57 -9.65 -7.94
C ARG A 99 -18.80 -9.24 -8.74
#